data_AF-A0A9P5MR30-F1
#
_entry.id   AF-A0A9P5MR30-F1
#
_cell.length_a   1.000
_cell.length_b   1.000
_cell.length_c   1.000
_cell.angle_alpha   90.00
_cell.angle_beta   90.00
_cell.angle_gamma   90.00
#
_symmetry.space_group_name_H-M   'P 1'
#
loop_
_entity.id
_entity.type
_entity.pdbx_description
1 polymer ?
#
loop_
_entity_poly.entity_id
_entity_poly.type
_entity_poly.pdbx_seq_one_letter_code
_entity_poly.pdbx_strand_id
1 'polypeptide(L)'
;MSYLAPSTSLQSTLSTEIIGQVTIRGESQRPGPNTAPVHILDDDSLLYMFRLYRPAIFDGDEGNIVHIKGGKGWKRERWWYKLAHVCQRWRILILGSASYLGLCLVCTWDTPVADMLAHSPPLPLVIDYFDVYWGITAEDEGGILLALKQRDRVRRIRLGMGVPNIQKLIMAIDEEYPALEYLILESPKEFMSTTSVFPETFHAPRLRHLLLLGFSLPVGSRLLTTAVGLVMLALAVGHPSAYFRPNTLLQWLSFMPQLEKLLIVFSTPVFDRDVERQLIHTPVTTHIILPNLRWIEFQGVSDYMEAVVRRIVTPRLERLRIQFFEQQTFSVPCLLQFMNATENLRFNSAKFEFSRDEVDVGGYLHEEAEVYPLSITVYSRSLHLQVSSLAQLFNSLSQKFSTVDHLTLEHEKSSEEHNQVDRASWRRLLRSFSKVKTLRVNDGLVEELSRSLRPDDGENLLELLPELQELTYSGSGDAGDAFISFIDARQNAGRPLALVRPGLRSVTPPS
;
A
#
# COMPACT_ATOMS: atom_id res chain seq x y z
N MET A 1 -34.01 12.92 -30.64
CA MET A 1 -33.01 12.48 -29.64
C MET A 1 -33.29 13.22 -28.35
N SER A 2 -34.12 12.65 -27.48
CA SER A 2 -34.61 13.28 -26.27
C SER A 2 -34.21 12.37 -25.11
N TYR A 3 -33.11 12.68 -24.45
CA TYR A 3 -32.71 12.00 -23.22
C TYR A 3 -33.58 12.51 -22.07
N LEU A 4 -34.01 11.58 -21.21
CA LEU A 4 -34.58 11.85 -19.90
C LEU A 4 -33.68 12.84 -19.15
N ALA A 5 -34.27 13.96 -18.76
CA ALA A 5 -33.62 15.04 -18.04
C ALA A 5 -33.31 14.61 -16.60
N PRO A 6 -32.08 14.79 -16.09
CA PRO A 6 -31.86 14.84 -14.65
C PRO A 6 -32.40 16.17 -14.11
N SER A 7 -32.99 16.12 -12.91
CA SER A 7 -33.51 17.23 -12.10
C SER A 7 -32.95 18.63 -12.44
N THR A 8 -33.85 19.51 -12.87
CA THR A 8 -33.57 20.86 -13.37
C THR A 8 -33.16 21.89 -12.30
N SER A 9 -33.11 21.54 -11.01
CA SER A 9 -32.74 22.50 -9.95
C SER A 9 -31.24 22.62 -9.68
N LEU A 10 -30.40 21.81 -10.34
CA LEU A 10 -28.93 21.84 -10.18
C LEU A 10 -28.19 22.48 -11.37
N GLN A 11 -28.88 22.88 -12.45
CA GLN A 11 -28.22 23.35 -13.68
C GLN A 11 -27.86 24.85 -13.69
N SER A 12 -28.57 25.73 -12.96
CA SER A 12 -28.24 27.17 -12.98
C SER A 12 -27.12 27.56 -12.00
N THR A 13 -26.92 26.80 -10.93
CA THR A 13 -25.90 27.09 -9.91
C THR A 13 -24.48 26.68 -10.35
N LEU A 14 -24.36 25.75 -11.31
CA LEU A 14 -23.09 25.12 -11.68
C LEU A 14 -22.41 25.73 -12.93
N SER A 15 -23.14 26.41 -13.82
CA SER A 15 -22.50 27.20 -14.90
C SER A 15 -21.65 28.35 -14.34
N THR A 16 -22.04 28.90 -13.20
CA THR A 16 -21.30 29.96 -12.50
C THR A 16 -20.03 29.43 -11.82
N GLU A 17 -19.99 28.17 -11.41
CA GLU A 17 -18.81 27.54 -10.78
C GLU A 17 -17.70 27.18 -11.79
N ILE A 18 -18.07 26.77 -13.01
CA ILE A 18 -17.10 26.46 -14.08
C ILE A 18 -16.42 27.74 -14.59
N ILE A 19 -17.17 28.86 -14.66
CA ILE A 19 -16.60 30.18 -14.98
C ILE A 19 -15.80 30.73 -13.78
N GLY A 20 -16.22 30.41 -12.54
CA GLY A 20 -15.52 30.80 -11.32
C GLY A 20 -14.14 30.15 -11.15
N GLN A 21 -13.96 28.88 -11.52
CA GLN A 21 -12.66 28.19 -11.33
C GLN A 21 -11.57 28.54 -12.37
N VAL A 22 -11.93 29.15 -13.49
CA VAL A 22 -10.94 29.75 -14.42
C VAL A 22 -10.46 31.12 -13.90
N THR A 23 -11.13 31.67 -12.89
CA THR A 23 -10.65 32.84 -12.15
C THR A 23 -9.78 32.34 -11.00
N ILE A 24 -8.45 32.46 -11.16
CA ILE A 24 -7.46 32.14 -10.12
C ILE A 24 -7.89 32.83 -8.81
N ARG A 25 -7.95 32.04 -7.75
CA ARG A 25 -8.33 32.40 -6.37
C ARG A 25 -7.80 33.78 -5.96
N GLY A 26 -8.69 34.75 -5.76
CA GLY A 26 -8.34 36.05 -5.19
C GLY A 26 -9.43 37.10 -5.37
N GLU A 27 -10.15 37.36 -4.27
CA GLU A 27 -10.90 38.59 -3.96
C GLU A 27 -12.08 39.00 -4.87
N SER A 28 -13.14 39.45 -4.20
CA SER A 28 -14.37 40.01 -4.78
C SER A 28 -14.08 41.33 -5.50
N GLN A 29 -13.50 41.27 -6.69
CA GLN A 29 -13.38 42.41 -7.59
C GLN A 29 -14.53 42.37 -8.60
N ARG A 30 -15.19 43.53 -8.77
CA ARG A 30 -16.18 43.75 -9.83
C ARG A 30 -15.58 43.31 -11.17
N PRO A 31 -16.33 42.60 -12.03
CA PRO A 31 -15.82 42.15 -13.32
C PRO A 31 -15.33 43.36 -14.12
N GLY A 32 -14.01 43.42 -14.33
CA GLY A 32 -13.41 44.45 -15.18
C GLY A 32 -13.90 44.30 -16.63
N PRO A 33 -13.92 45.39 -17.42
CA PRO A 33 -14.48 45.42 -18.79
C PRO A 33 -13.76 44.56 -19.84
N ASN A 34 -12.84 43.68 -19.46
CA ASN A 34 -11.95 42.95 -20.38
C ASN A 34 -12.03 41.42 -20.24
N THR A 35 -13.21 40.85 -19.96
CA THR A 35 -13.37 39.39 -20.05
C THR A 35 -13.60 39.00 -21.50
N ALA A 36 -12.53 38.61 -22.20
CA ALA A 36 -12.64 38.07 -23.55
C ALA A 36 -13.54 36.82 -23.51
N PRO A 37 -14.59 36.74 -24.35
CA PRO A 37 -15.52 35.64 -24.26
C PRO A 37 -14.91 34.35 -24.83
N VAL A 38 -15.14 33.25 -24.12
CA VAL A 38 -14.56 31.91 -24.39
C VAL A 38 -14.81 31.39 -25.82
N HIS A 39 -15.84 31.90 -26.51
CA HIS A 39 -16.13 31.52 -27.90
C HIS A 39 -15.12 32.03 -28.92
N ILE A 40 -14.25 33.00 -28.57
CA ILE A 40 -13.20 33.54 -29.45
C ILE A 40 -11.97 32.63 -29.50
N LEU A 41 -11.81 31.74 -28.51
CA LEU A 41 -10.66 30.84 -28.44
C LEU A 41 -10.70 29.87 -29.63
N ASP A 42 -9.54 29.65 -30.24
CA ASP A 42 -9.36 28.66 -31.30
C ASP A 42 -9.46 27.22 -30.74
N ASP A 43 -9.59 26.25 -31.64
CA ASP A 43 -9.79 24.85 -31.25
C ASP A 43 -8.59 24.26 -30.50
N ASP A 44 -7.35 24.66 -30.79
CA ASP A 44 -6.16 24.16 -30.10
C ASP A 44 -6.08 24.69 -28.67
N SER A 45 -6.38 25.99 -28.48
CA SER A 45 -6.52 26.61 -27.16
C SER A 45 -7.59 25.92 -26.30
N LEU A 46 -8.74 25.59 -26.91
CA LEU A 46 -9.82 24.84 -26.25
C LEU A 46 -9.38 23.43 -25.86
N LEU A 47 -8.73 22.69 -26.76
CA LEU A 47 -8.22 21.35 -26.48
C LEU A 47 -7.17 21.34 -25.37
N TYR A 48 -6.28 22.34 -25.36
CA TYR A 48 -5.30 22.50 -24.29
C TYR A 48 -5.98 22.72 -22.94
N MET A 49 -6.99 23.59 -22.87
CA MET A 49 -7.77 23.78 -21.63
C MET A 49 -8.53 22.52 -21.20
N PHE A 50 -9.13 21.78 -22.13
CA PHE A 50 -9.79 20.51 -21.80
C PHE A 50 -8.79 19.52 -21.22
N ARG A 51 -7.58 19.45 -21.78
CA ARG A 51 -6.51 18.59 -21.25
C ARG A 51 -6.09 19.00 -19.84
N LEU A 52 -6.03 20.29 -19.53
CA LEU A 52 -5.73 20.79 -18.18
C LEU A 52 -6.87 20.50 -17.18
N TYR A 53 -8.12 20.47 -17.66
CA TYR A 53 -9.28 20.15 -16.83
C TYR A 53 -9.37 18.67 -16.47
N ARG A 54 -8.64 17.80 -17.19
CA ARG A 54 -8.53 16.39 -16.85
C ARG A 54 -7.97 16.28 -15.42
N PRO A 55 -8.72 15.70 -14.46
CA PRO A 55 -8.23 15.56 -13.11
C PRO A 55 -6.91 14.81 -13.13
N ALA A 56 -5.86 15.42 -12.56
CA ALA A 56 -4.57 14.77 -12.44
C ALA A 56 -4.79 13.42 -11.75
N ILE A 57 -4.51 12.34 -12.48
CA ILE A 57 -4.40 11.01 -11.90
C ILE A 57 -3.08 11.08 -11.12
N PHE A 58 -3.14 11.59 -9.89
CA PHE A 58 -1.99 11.56 -8.99
C PHE A 58 -1.72 10.09 -8.66
N ASP A 59 -0.86 9.46 -9.47
CA ASP A 59 -0.33 8.10 -9.28
C ASP A 59 0.76 8.05 -8.19
N GLY A 60 1.08 9.20 -7.59
CA GLY A 60 2.34 9.44 -6.88
C GLY A 60 2.40 8.99 -5.42
N ASP A 61 1.32 9.10 -4.62
CA ASP A 61 1.53 9.14 -3.16
C ASP A 61 0.79 8.10 -2.32
N GLU A 62 -0.18 7.38 -2.86
CA GLU A 62 -1.03 6.54 -2.01
C GLU A 62 -0.66 5.07 -2.15
N GLY A 63 0.42 4.70 -1.45
CA GLY A 63 0.89 3.33 -1.29
C GLY A 63 -0.01 2.44 -0.43
N ASN A 64 -1.31 2.67 -0.41
CA ASN A 64 -2.25 1.84 0.32
C ASN A 64 -3.15 1.11 -0.68
N ILE A 65 -3.27 -0.20 -0.54
CA ILE A 65 -4.29 -1.01 -1.22
C ILE A 65 -5.66 -0.35 -1.08
N VAL A 66 -5.93 0.30 0.06
CA VAL A 66 -7.15 1.05 0.33
C VAL A 66 -7.40 2.18 -0.68
N HIS A 67 -6.38 2.80 -1.28
CA HIS A 67 -6.57 3.81 -2.32
C HIS A 67 -6.74 3.21 -3.71
N ILE A 68 -6.09 2.07 -3.99
CA ILE A 68 -6.34 1.28 -5.21
C ILE A 68 -7.79 0.75 -5.21
N LYS A 69 -8.28 0.35 -4.02
CA LYS A 69 -9.66 -0.11 -3.80
C LYS A 69 -10.65 1.04 -3.71
N GLY A 70 -10.28 2.08 -2.97
CA GLY A 70 -11.09 3.23 -2.58
C GLY A 70 -11.29 4.17 -3.74
N GLY A 71 -12.13 3.73 -4.68
CA GLY A 71 -12.65 4.52 -5.77
C GLY A 71 -13.33 5.78 -5.24
N LYS A 72 -12.56 6.84 -5.00
CA LYS A 72 -13.04 8.21 -5.15
C LYS A 72 -13.53 8.29 -6.61
N GLY A 73 -14.82 8.01 -6.82
CA GLY A 73 -15.35 7.36 -8.01
C GLY A 73 -14.98 7.98 -9.36
N TRP A 74 -15.34 7.29 -10.45
CA TRP A 74 -15.10 7.69 -11.85
C TRP A 74 -15.73 9.02 -12.29
N LYS A 75 -16.18 9.85 -11.36
CA LYS A 75 -16.31 11.30 -11.55
C LYS A 75 -15.09 11.86 -12.29
N ARG A 76 -13.89 11.30 -12.05
CA ARG A 76 -12.67 11.69 -12.76
C ARG A 76 -12.63 11.32 -14.24
N GLU A 77 -13.28 10.24 -14.67
CA GLU A 77 -13.30 9.83 -16.09
C GLU A 77 -14.51 10.39 -16.84
N ARG A 78 -15.58 10.77 -16.11
CA ARG A 78 -16.76 11.46 -16.65
C ARG A 78 -16.63 13.00 -16.67
N TRP A 79 -15.44 13.55 -16.43
CA TRP A 79 -15.17 14.99 -16.39
C TRP A 79 -15.63 15.73 -17.65
N TRP A 80 -15.44 15.08 -18.81
CA TRP A 80 -15.73 15.66 -20.12
C TRP A 80 -17.23 15.70 -20.44
N TYR A 81 -18.09 14.96 -19.74
CA TYR A 81 -19.54 14.96 -20.01
C TYR A 81 -20.10 16.37 -19.84
N LYS A 82 -19.74 17.04 -18.74
CA LYS A 82 -20.16 18.43 -18.49
C LYS A 82 -19.70 19.38 -19.59
N LEU A 83 -18.45 19.25 -20.05
CA LEU A 83 -17.89 20.09 -21.12
C LEU A 83 -18.57 19.85 -22.46
N ALA A 84 -18.88 18.59 -22.80
CA ALA A 84 -19.60 18.23 -24.01
C ALA A 84 -21.07 18.69 -24.01
N HIS A 85 -21.61 19.16 -22.88
CA HIS A 85 -22.94 19.76 -22.78
C HIS A 85 -22.94 21.30 -22.86
N VAL A 86 -21.77 21.96 -22.86
CA VAL A 86 -21.67 23.43 -22.89
C VAL A 86 -22.20 23.99 -24.22
N CYS A 87 -21.67 23.54 -25.35
CA CYS A 87 -22.15 23.92 -26.68
C CYS A 87 -21.80 22.85 -27.73
N GLN A 88 -22.41 22.95 -28.92
CA GLN A 88 -22.18 21.99 -30.00
C GLN A 88 -20.71 21.96 -30.47
N ARG A 89 -20.04 23.12 -30.56
CA ARG A 89 -18.62 23.21 -30.94
C ARG A 89 -17.74 22.41 -29.99
N TRP A 90 -17.94 22.57 -28.68
CA TRP A 90 -17.17 21.85 -27.66
C TRP A 90 -17.42 20.35 -27.73
N ARG A 91 -18.67 19.93 -27.91
CA ARG A 91 -19.00 18.51 -28.09
C ARG A 91 -18.26 17.90 -29.28
N ILE A 92 -18.30 18.55 -30.44
CA ILE A 92 -17.62 18.08 -31.65
C ILE A 92 -16.11 18.00 -31.43
N LEU A 93 -15.52 19.04 -30.83
CA LEU A 93 -14.08 19.12 -30.59
C LEU A 93 -13.58 18.05 -29.61
N ILE A 94 -14.32 17.85 -28.50
CA ILE A 94 -14.02 16.83 -27.49
C ILE A 94 -14.12 15.43 -28.11
N LEU A 95 -15.22 15.11 -28.77
CA LEU A 95 -15.43 13.78 -29.36
C LEU A 95 -14.49 13.50 -30.54
N GLY A 96 -14.19 14.52 -31.36
CA GLY A 96 -13.21 14.42 -32.44
C GLY A 96 -11.78 14.22 -31.94
N SER A 97 -11.49 14.68 -30.72
CA SER A 97 -10.17 14.58 -30.08
C SER A 97 -10.13 13.53 -28.97
N ALA A 98 -10.98 12.51 -29.08
CA ALA A 98 -11.19 11.55 -27.99
C ALA A 98 -9.90 10.83 -27.54
N SER A 99 -9.05 10.44 -28.49
CA SER A 99 -7.77 9.78 -28.18
C SER A 99 -6.80 10.73 -27.47
N TYR A 100 -6.68 11.98 -27.95
CA TYR A 100 -5.82 13.01 -27.36
C TYR A 100 -6.22 13.36 -25.92
N LEU A 101 -7.53 13.47 -25.67
CA LEU A 101 -8.08 13.76 -24.34
C LEU A 101 -8.17 12.52 -23.44
N GLY A 102 -7.93 11.32 -23.98
CA GLY A 102 -8.03 10.06 -23.26
C GLY A 102 -9.45 9.74 -22.80
N LEU A 103 -10.46 10.09 -23.61
CA LEU A 103 -11.86 9.87 -23.27
C LEU A 103 -12.18 8.37 -23.20
N CYS A 104 -13.08 8.02 -22.30
CA CYS A 104 -13.62 6.67 -22.19
C CYS A 104 -15.10 6.70 -21.83
N LEU A 105 -15.79 5.61 -22.14
CA LEU A 105 -17.13 5.32 -21.65
C LEU A 105 -17.02 4.43 -20.42
N VAL A 106 -17.76 4.78 -19.38
CA VAL A 106 -17.66 4.13 -18.07
C VAL A 106 -18.96 3.38 -17.80
N CYS A 107 -18.90 2.05 -17.88
CA CYS A 107 -19.96 1.13 -17.47
C CYS A 107 -19.88 0.92 -15.96
N THR A 108 -20.84 1.46 -15.23
CA THR A 108 -21.03 1.24 -13.79
C THR A 108 -22.45 0.80 -13.51
N TRP A 109 -22.75 0.54 -12.24
CA TRP A 109 -24.12 0.48 -11.70
C TRP A 109 -25.08 1.48 -12.36
N ASP A 110 -26.27 0.99 -12.69
CA ASP A 110 -27.38 1.74 -13.33
C ASP A 110 -27.05 2.37 -14.69
N THR A 111 -25.91 2.04 -15.29
CA THR A 111 -25.58 2.55 -16.63
C THR A 111 -26.35 1.72 -17.67
N PRO A 112 -27.15 2.33 -18.56
CA PRO A 112 -27.82 1.61 -19.64
C PRO A 112 -26.79 1.26 -20.73
N VAL A 113 -25.96 0.23 -20.47
CA VAL A 113 -24.77 -0.09 -21.28
C VAL A 113 -25.15 -0.37 -22.74
N ALA A 114 -26.26 -1.06 -22.98
CA ALA A 114 -26.74 -1.34 -24.33
C ALA A 114 -27.00 -0.05 -25.12
N ASP A 115 -27.79 0.87 -24.57
CA ASP A 115 -28.10 2.15 -25.20
C ASP A 115 -26.84 3.02 -25.35
N MET A 116 -25.99 3.05 -24.33
CA MET A 116 -24.74 3.80 -24.39
C MET A 116 -23.85 3.29 -25.53
N LEU A 117 -23.67 1.97 -25.66
CA LEU A 117 -22.84 1.38 -26.71
C LEU A 117 -23.45 1.59 -28.11
N ALA A 118 -24.77 1.57 -28.24
CA ALA A 118 -25.45 1.77 -29.52
C ALA A 118 -25.35 3.21 -30.06
N HIS A 119 -25.25 4.20 -29.18
CA HIS A 119 -25.29 5.62 -29.56
C HIS A 119 -23.96 6.37 -29.39
N SER A 120 -22.95 5.72 -28.81
CA SER A 120 -21.64 6.34 -28.57
C SER A 120 -20.66 6.07 -29.71
N PRO A 121 -19.70 6.98 -29.95
CA PRO A 121 -18.56 6.67 -30.81
C PRO A 121 -17.74 5.49 -30.23
N PRO A 122 -16.85 4.86 -31.02
CA PRO A 122 -16.04 3.71 -30.61
C PRO A 122 -14.92 4.09 -29.61
N LEU A 123 -15.31 4.72 -28.50
CA LEU A 123 -14.42 5.12 -27.42
C LEU A 123 -13.97 3.89 -26.62
N PRO A 124 -12.79 3.95 -26.00
CA PRO A 124 -12.35 2.98 -25.01
C PRO A 124 -13.39 2.79 -23.89
N LEU A 125 -13.50 1.56 -23.40
CA LEU A 125 -14.43 1.18 -22.35
C LEU A 125 -13.71 0.97 -21.01
N VAL A 126 -14.34 1.42 -19.95
CA VAL A 126 -14.00 1.13 -18.56
C VAL A 126 -15.20 0.41 -17.96
N ILE A 127 -14.99 -0.81 -17.48
CA ILE A 127 -15.99 -1.60 -16.76
C ILE A 127 -15.65 -1.53 -15.28
N ASP A 128 -16.54 -0.96 -14.48
CA ASP A 128 -16.34 -0.80 -13.04
C ASP A 128 -17.59 -1.14 -12.24
N TYR A 129 -17.52 -2.31 -11.63
CA TYR A 129 -18.48 -2.83 -10.66
C TYR A 129 -17.68 -3.28 -9.44
N PHE A 130 -16.84 -2.38 -8.94
CA PHE A 130 -15.97 -2.62 -7.79
C PHE A 130 -16.63 -2.08 -6.53
N ASP A 131 -17.77 -2.67 -6.17
CA ASP A 131 -18.39 -2.42 -4.88
C ASP A 131 -18.86 -3.75 -4.29
N VAL A 132 -18.01 -4.28 -3.40
CA VAL A 132 -18.14 -5.62 -2.83
C VAL A 132 -19.42 -5.76 -2.00
N TYR A 133 -20.01 -4.64 -1.55
CA TYR A 133 -21.19 -4.62 -0.70
C TYR A 133 -22.51 -4.58 -1.48
N TRP A 134 -22.48 -4.30 -2.79
CA TRP A 134 -23.70 -4.25 -3.60
C TRP A 134 -23.84 -5.51 -4.45
N GLY A 135 -25.01 -6.14 -4.38
CA GLY A 135 -25.37 -7.21 -5.30
C GLY A 135 -25.56 -6.65 -6.70
N ILE A 136 -24.97 -7.29 -7.70
CA ILE A 136 -25.25 -6.97 -9.12
C ILE A 136 -26.68 -7.36 -9.49
N THR A 137 -27.40 -6.47 -10.14
CA THR A 137 -28.70 -6.81 -10.73
C THR A 137 -28.48 -7.64 -11.99
N ALA A 138 -29.52 -8.33 -12.46
CA ALA A 138 -29.46 -9.04 -13.74
C ALA A 138 -29.23 -8.10 -14.93
N GLU A 139 -29.70 -6.84 -14.83
CA GLU A 139 -29.45 -5.81 -15.83
C GLU A 139 -27.98 -5.38 -15.85
N ASP A 140 -27.38 -5.15 -14.67
CA ASP A 140 -25.96 -4.85 -14.54
C ASP A 140 -25.09 -5.98 -15.10
N GLU A 141 -25.43 -7.22 -14.76
CA GLU A 141 -24.73 -8.41 -15.27
C GLU A 141 -24.80 -8.49 -16.80
N GLY A 142 -25.99 -8.27 -17.38
CA GLY A 142 -26.18 -8.19 -18.82
C GLY A 142 -25.36 -7.05 -19.45
N GLY A 143 -25.33 -5.88 -18.80
CA GLY A 143 -24.52 -4.74 -19.22
C GLY A 143 -23.01 -5.04 -19.22
N ILE A 144 -22.51 -5.69 -18.17
CA ILE A 144 -21.11 -6.13 -18.09
C ILE A 144 -20.78 -7.08 -19.23
N LEU A 145 -21.60 -8.11 -19.45
CA LEU A 145 -21.38 -9.10 -20.51
C LEU A 145 -21.42 -8.45 -21.90
N LEU A 146 -22.29 -7.47 -22.12
CA LEU A 146 -22.31 -6.69 -23.37
C LEU A 146 -21.04 -5.87 -23.57
N ALA A 147 -20.53 -5.22 -22.52
CA ALA A 147 -19.29 -4.46 -22.58
C ALA A 147 -18.06 -5.36 -22.81
N LEU A 148 -17.99 -6.52 -22.15
CA LEU A 148 -16.90 -7.49 -22.32
C LEU A 148 -16.82 -8.06 -23.74
N LYS A 149 -17.93 -8.10 -24.49
CA LYS A 149 -17.91 -8.47 -25.92
C LYS A 149 -17.16 -7.46 -26.80
N GLN A 150 -16.94 -6.22 -26.34
CA GLN A 150 -16.25 -5.15 -27.07
C GLN A 150 -14.72 -5.14 -26.77
N ARG A 151 -14.07 -6.30 -26.88
CA ARG A 151 -12.71 -6.54 -26.33
C ARG A 151 -11.62 -5.60 -26.82
N ASP A 152 -11.71 -5.20 -28.07
CA ASP A 152 -10.82 -4.25 -28.72
C ASP A 152 -10.91 -2.85 -28.11
N ARG A 153 -12.03 -2.53 -27.45
CA ARG A 153 -12.29 -1.24 -26.80
C ARG A 153 -12.06 -1.28 -25.30
N VAL A 154 -12.17 -2.45 -24.66
CA VAL A 154 -12.04 -2.55 -23.19
C VAL A 154 -10.60 -2.25 -22.77
N ARG A 155 -10.45 -1.11 -22.08
CA ARG A 155 -9.17 -0.61 -21.59
C ARG A 155 -8.95 -0.90 -20.12
N ARG A 156 -10.03 -0.94 -19.32
CA ARG A 156 -9.96 -1.19 -17.88
C ARG A 156 -11.12 -2.06 -17.41
N ILE A 157 -10.83 -3.02 -16.54
CA ILE A 157 -11.82 -3.88 -15.87
C ILE A 157 -11.55 -3.82 -14.37
N ARG A 158 -12.56 -3.46 -13.59
CA ARG A 158 -12.56 -3.53 -12.12
C ARG A 158 -13.86 -4.20 -11.67
N LEU A 159 -13.74 -5.41 -11.14
CA LEU A 159 -14.87 -6.21 -10.71
C LEU A 159 -14.66 -6.65 -9.27
N GLY A 160 -15.63 -6.34 -8.40
CA GLY A 160 -15.65 -6.73 -7.00
C GLY A 160 -17.04 -7.23 -6.65
N MET A 161 -17.24 -8.55 -6.56
CA MET A 161 -18.56 -9.16 -6.37
C MET A 161 -18.46 -10.59 -5.83
N GLY A 162 -19.57 -11.16 -5.37
CA GLY A 162 -19.64 -12.53 -4.85
C GLY A 162 -19.11 -13.59 -5.82
N VAL A 163 -18.62 -14.70 -5.27
CA VAL A 163 -17.93 -15.79 -6.00
C VAL A 163 -18.72 -16.31 -7.22
N PRO A 164 -20.04 -16.60 -7.15
CA PRO A 164 -20.77 -17.14 -8.30
C PRO A 164 -20.78 -16.18 -9.50
N ASN A 165 -20.94 -14.89 -9.22
CA ASN A 165 -21.02 -13.85 -10.25
C ASN A 165 -19.65 -13.60 -10.88
N ILE A 166 -18.59 -13.50 -10.05
CA ILE A 166 -17.25 -13.26 -10.57
C ILE A 166 -16.76 -14.46 -11.39
N GLN A 167 -17.10 -15.70 -11.01
CA GLN A 167 -16.78 -16.89 -11.81
C GLN A 167 -17.44 -16.86 -13.19
N LYS A 168 -18.73 -16.48 -13.25
CA LYS A 168 -19.45 -16.33 -14.52
C LYS A 168 -18.79 -15.29 -15.43
N LEU A 169 -18.40 -14.14 -14.86
CA LEU A 169 -17.70 -13.09 -15.60
C LEU A 169 -16.28 -13.49 -16.00
N ILE A 170 -15.60 -14.28 -15.17
CA ILE A 170 -14.27 -14.81 -15.47
C ILE A 170 -14.30 -15.69 -16.72
N MET A 171 -15.33 -16.52 -16.89
CA MET A 171 -15.51 -17.27 -18.14
C MET A 171 -15.69 -16.33 -19.35
N ALA A 172 -16.30 -15.16 -19.17
CA ALA A 172 -16.49 -14.18 -20.24
C ALA A 172 -15.22 -13.37 -20.56
N ILE A 173 -14.26 -13.27 -19.62
CA ILE A 173 -12.97 -12.62 -19.88
C ILE A 173 -11.92 -13.57 -20.47
N ASP A 174 -12.13 -14.89 -20.53
CA ASP A 174 -11.14 -15.89 -20.98
C ASP A 174 -10.85 -15.87 -22.49
N GLU A 175 -10.53 -14.70 -23.03
CA GLU A 175 -10.16 -14.47 -24.44
C GLU A 175 -9.14 -13.32 -24.53
N GLU A 176 -8.84 -12.84 -25.73
CA GLU A 176 -7.85 -11.78 -25.94
C GLU A 176 -8.43 -10.36 -25.80
N TYR A 177 -7.75 -9.52 -25.03
CA TYR A 177 -8.05 -8.11 -24.80
C TYR A 177 -6.88 -7.21 -25.20
N PRO A 178 -6.78 -6.81 -26.49
CA PRO A 178 -5.60 -6.13 -27.02
C PRO A 178 -5.41 -4.71 -26.48
N ALA A 179 -6.48 -4.06 -25.99
CA ALA A 179 -6.45 -2.69 -25.45
C ALA A 179 -6.43 -2.62 -23.92
N LEU A 180 -6.52 -3.76 -23.22
CA LEU A 180 -6.64 -3.78 -21.76
C LEU A 180 -5.32 -3.41 -21.09
N GLU A 181 -5.37 -2.36 -20.29
CA GLU A 181 -4.23 -1.82 -19.54
C GLU A 181 -4.35 -2.08 -18.02
N TYR A 182 -5.57 -2.22 -17.50
CA TYR A 182 -5.85 -2.39 -16.07
C TYR A 182 -6.85 -3.52 -15.83
N LEU A 183 -6.46 -4.49 -15.02
CA LEU A 183 -7.33 -5.57 -14.56
C LEU A 183 -7.28 -5.66 -13.03
N ILE A 184 -8.43 -5.44 -12.38
CA ILE A 184 -8.62 -5.58 -10.95
C ILE A 184 -9.80 -6.51 -10.71
N LEU A 185 -9.53 -7.66 -10.11
CA LEU A 185 -10.57 -8.61 -9.70
C LEU A 185 -10.49 -8.82 -8.18
N GLU A 186 -11.60 -8.68 -7.49
CA GLU A 186 -11.73 -8.93 -6.06
C GLU A 186 -12.91 -9.86 -5.77
N SER A 187 -12.63 -10.95 -5.05
CA SER A 187 -13.65 -11.73 -4.38
C SER A 187 -13.76 -11.29 -2.91
N PRO A 188 -14.99 -11.11 -2.36
CA PRO A 188 -15.18 -10.75 -0.96
C PRO A 188 -14.49 -11.72 0.00
N LYS A 189 -13.99 -11.20 1.12
CA LYS A 189 -13.27 -11.98 2.15
C LYS A 189 -14.13 -13.10 2.76
N GLU A 190 -15.43 -12.87 2.87
CA GLU A 190 -16.39 -13.81 3.47
C GLU A 190 -16.46 -15.15 2.72
N PHE A 191 -16.02 -15.20 1.46
CA PHE A 191 -16.08 -16.39 0.61
C PHE A 191 -14.70 -16.98 0.28
N MET A 192 -13.67 -16.68 1.06
CA MET A 192 -12.31 -17.21 0.85
C MET A 192 -12.19 -18.74 1.01
N SER A 193 -13.27 -19.46 1.34
CA SER A 193 -13.31 -20.92 1.34
C SER A 193 -13.26 -21.52 -0.07
N THR A 194 -13.77 -20.81 -1.08
CA THR A 194 -13.74 -21.27 -2.48
C THR A 194 -12.76 -20.44 -3.28
N THR A 195 -11.66 -21.07 -3.70
CA THR A 195 -10.71 -20.44 -4.61
C THR A 195 -11.30 -20.39 -6.02
N SER A 196 -11.34 -19.20 -6.62
CA SER A 196 -11.63 -19.08 -8.05
C SER A 196 -10.33 -19.19 -8.85
N VAL A 197 -10.33 -20.05 -9.86
CA VAL A 197 -9.18 -20.24 -10.75
C VAL A 197 -9.24 -19.20 -11.86
N PHE A 198 -8.14 -18.48 -12.04
CA PHE A 198 -8.01 -17.52 -13.13
C PHE A 198 -7.79 -18.25 -14.47
N PRO A 199 -8.40 -17.78 -15.58
CA PRO A 199 -8.35 -18.45 -16.88
C PRO A 199 -6.93 -18.60 -17.44
N GLU A 200 -6.66 -19.75 -18.05
CA GLU A 200 -5.35 -20.04 -18.65
C GLU A 200 -5.17 -19.36 -20.00
N THR A 201 -6.25 -19.13 -20.76
CA THR A 201 -6.19 -18.64 -22.14
C THR A 201 -6.29 -17.11 -22.26
N PHE A 202 -6.64 -16.42 -21.17
CA PHE A 202 -6.68 -14.98 -21.10
C PHE A 202 -5.37 -14.31 -21.56
N HIS A 203 -5.51 -13.35 -22.47
CA HIS A 203 -4.38 -12.64 -23.07
C HIS A 203 -4.62 -11.13 -23.07
N ALA A 204 -3.66 -10.36 -22.56
CA ALA A 204 -3.75 -8.90 -22.52
C ALA A 204 -2.33 -8.29 -22.69
N PRO A 205 -1.84 -8.14 -23.94
CA PRO A 205 -0.46 -7.78 -24.20
C PRO A 205 -0.10 -6.35 -23.77
N ARG A 206 -1.11 -5.50 -23.57
CA ARG A 206 -0.96 -4.11 -23.09
C ARG A 206 -1.19 -3.96 -21.59
N LEU A 207 -1.35 -5.06 -20.85
CA LEU A 207 -1.65 -4.99 -19.43
C LEU A 207 -0.48 -4.37 -18.67
N ARG A 208 -0.78 -3.31 -17.91
CA ARG A 208 0.19 -2.57 -17.09
C ARG A 208 -0.07 -2.75 -15.60
N HIS A 209 -1.32 -2.93 -15.20
CA HIS A 209 -1.70 -3.08 -13.80
C HIS A 209 -2.58 -4.33 -13.64
N LEU A 210 -2.10 -5.26 -12.82
CA LEU A 210 -2.82 -6.48 -12.49
C LEU A 210 -2.97 -6.58 -10.97
N LEU A 211 -4.21 -6.67 -10.51
CA LEU A 211 -4.55 -6.90 -9.12
C LEU A 211 -5.58 -8.04 -9.04
N LEU A 212 -5.21 -9.13 -8.37
CA LEU A 212 -6.05 -10.31 -8.18
C LEU A 212 -6.17 -10.63 -6.69
N LEU A 213 -7.38 -10.49 -6.12
CA LEU A 213 -7.65 -10.83 -4.71
C LEU A 213 -8.63 -11.99 -4.62
N GLY A 214 -8.18 -13.10 -4.01
CA GLY A 214 -8.98 -14.31 -3.86
C GLY A 214 -8.96 -15.24 -5.08
N PHE A 215 -7.97 -15.08 -5.98
CA PHE A 215 -7.81 -15.91 -7.18
C PHE A 215 -6.56 -16.78 -7.09
N SER A 216 -6.63 -18.00 -7.63
CA SER A 216 -5.44 -18.77 -7.96
C SER A 216 -5.03 -18.48 -9.41
N LEU A 217 -3.72 -18.31 -9.60
CA LEU A 217 -3.11 -18.22 -10.92
C LEU A 217 -2.54 -19.60 -11.29
N PRO A 218 -2.99 -20.21 -12.40
CA PRO A 218 -2.35 -21.41 -12.92
C PRO A 218 -0.86 -21.16 -13.20
N VAL A 219 -0.01 -22.14 -12.91
CA VAL A 219 1.45 -22.04 -13.15
C VAL A 219 1.76 -21.72 -14.61
N GLY A 220 0.95 -22.26 -15.53
CA GLY A 220 1.04 -22.04 -16.97
C GLY A 220 0.27 -20.82 -17.50
N SER A 221 -0.20 -19.91 -16.64
CA SER A 221 -1.00 -18.78 -17.08
C SER A 221 -0.24 -17.91 -18.08
N ARG A 222 -0.83 -17.72 -19.27
CA ARG A 222 -0.28 -16.86 -20.33
C ARG A 222 -0.27 -15.39 -19.95
N LEU A 223 -1.14 -14.99 -19.01
CA LEU A 223 -1.26 -13.61 -18.55
C LEU A 223 0.09 -13.04 -18.11
N LEU A 224 0.80 -13.76 -17.24
CA LEU A 224 2.04 -13.27 -16.64
C LEU A 224 3.26 -13.41 -17.56
N THR A 225 3.19 -14.30 -18.55
CA THR A 225 4.28 -14.48 -19.53
C THR A 225 4.18 -13.51 -20.72
N THR A 226 2.99 -12.98 -20.99
CA THR A 226 2.75 -12.05 -22.11
C THR A 226 2.70 -10.58 -21.70
N ALA A 227 2.39 -10.28 -20.44
CA ALA A 227 2.36 -8.93 -19.89
C ALA A 227 3.78 -8.38 -19.59
N VAL A 228 4.65 -8.31 -20.60
CA VAL A 228 6.02 -7.77 -20.48
C VAL A 228 6.07 -6.30 -20.06
N GLY A 229 4.98 -5.57 -20.29
CA GLY A 229 4.78 -4.17 -19.90
C GLY A 229 4.17 -3.97 -18.52
N LEU A 230 4.08 -5.01 -17.68
CA LEU A 230 3.47 -4.92 -16.37
C LEU A 230 4.30 -4.03 -15.44
N VAL A 231 3.65 -3.00 -14.89
CA VAL A 231 4.21 -1.99 -13.97
C VAL A 231 3.81 -2.31 -12.53
N MET A 232 2.61 -2.82 -12.31
CA MET A 232 2.11 -3.21 -10.98
C MET A 232 1.57 -4.63 -11.02
N LEU A 233 2.07 -5.46 -10.10
CA LEU A 233 1.55 -6.80 -9.82
C LEU A 233 1.13 -6.86 -8.35
N ALA A 234 -0.15 -7.13 -8.11
CA ALA A 234 -0.70 -7.32 -6.77
C ALA A 234 -1.48 -8.64 -6.70
N LEU A 235 -0.99 -9.57 -5.89
CA LEU A 235 -1.57 -10.89 -5.70
C LEU A 235 -1.99 -11.05 -4.25
N ALA A 236 -3.28 -11.18 -3.96
CA ALA A 236 -3.76 -11.59 -2.64
C ALA A 236 -4.39 -12.97 -2.68
N VAL A 237 -3.76 -13.91 -1.97
CA VAL A 237 -4.12 -15.31 -1.94
C VAL A 237 -4.85 -15.60 -0.62
N GLY A 238 -6.15 -15.84 -0.73
CA GLY A 238 -7.02 -16.10 0.43
C GLY A 238 -6.85 -17.50 1.01
N HIS A 239 -6.86 -18.49 0.13
CA HIS A 239 -6.97 -19.90 0.50
C HIS A 239 -5.64 -20.65 0.32
N PRO A 240 -5.21 -21.51 1.25
CA PRO A 240 -3.95 -22.26 1.17
C PRO A 240 -3.72 -23.04 -0.14
N SER A 241 -4.78 -23.59 -0.74
CA SER A 241 -4.66 -24.34 -2.00
C SER A 241 -4.31 -23.47 -3.22
N ALA A 242 -4.45 -22.15 -3.10
CA ALA A 242 -4.12 -21.19 -4.15
C ALA A 242 -2.67 -20.69 -4.05
N TYR A 243 -1.90 -21.18 -3.07
CA TYR A 243 -0.57 -20.68 -2.80
C TYR A 243 0.36 -21.17 -3.90
N PHE A 244 1.10 -20.24 -4.47
CA PHE A 244 2.13 -20.53 -5.47
C PHE A 244 3.49 -20.59 -4.80
N ARG A 245 4.34 -21.52 -5.24
CA ARG A 245 5.69 -21.68 -4.71
C ARG A 245 6.54 -20.43 -5.03
N PRO A 246 7.54 -20.07 -4.20
CA PRO A 246 8.43 -18.95 -4.50
C PRO A 246 9.11 -19.06 -5.87
N ASN A 247 9.50 -20.25 -6.31
CA ASN A 247 10.08 -20.46 -7.65
C ASN A 247 9.13 -20.07 -8.78
N THR A 248 7.84 -20.34 -8.62
CA THR A 248 6.81 -19.96 -9.59
C THR A 248 6.69 -18.44 -9.69
N LEU A 249 6.65 -17.74 -8.55
CA LEU A 249 6.66 -16.28 -8.51
C LEU A 249 7.91 -15.71 -9.19
N LEU A 250 9.09 -16.22 -8.84
CA LEU A 250 10.36 -15.77 -9.41
C LEU A 250 10.39 -15.95 -10.93
N GLN A 251 9.89 -17.10 -11.42
CA GLN A 251 9.75 -17.31 -12.85
C GLN A 251 8.86 -16.24 -13.48
N TRP A 252 7.71 -15.91 -12.90
CA TRP A 252 6.85 -14.83 -13.39
C TRP A 252 7.53 -13.46 -13.37
N LEU A 253 8.21 -13.11 -12.28
CA LEU A 253 8.93 -11.84 -12.14
C LEU A 253 10.04 -11.68 -13.20
N SER A 254 10.66 -12.77 -13.64
CA SER A 254 11.69 -12.73 -14.69
C SER A 254 11.18 -12.21 -16.04
N PHE A 255 9.86 -12.26 -16.29
CA PHE A 255 9.23 -11.75 -17.50
C PHE A 255 8.79 -10.27 -17.39
N MET A 256 9.00 -9.61 -16.24
CA MET A 256 8.44 -8.28 -15.94
C MET A 256 9.54 -7.27 -15.60
N PRO A 257 10.45 -6.93 -16.54
CA PRO A 257 11.55 -6.00 -16.28
C PRO A 257 11.07 -4.56 -16.00
N GLN A 258 9.82 -4.23 -16.36
CA GLN A 258 9.21 -2.91 -16.13
C GLN A 258 8.45 -2.82 -14.80
N LEU A 259 8.49 -3.87 -13.97
CA LEU A 259 7.74 -3.90 -12.72
C LEU A 259 8.27 -2.83 -11.74
N GLU A 260 7.38 -1.94 -11.31
CA GLU A 260 7.66 -0.87 -10.34
C GLU A 260 7.11 -1.18 -8.95
N LYS A 261 5.97 -1.88 -8.88
CA LYS A 261 5.26 -2.20 -7.63
C LYS A 261 4.92 -3.69 -7.57
N LEU A 262 5.36 -4.36 -6.51
CA LEU A 262 5.07 -5.77 -6.24
C LEU A 262 4.35 -5.91 -4.89
N LEU A 263 3.13 -6.43 -4.93
CA LEU A 263 2.33 -6.74 -3.75
C LEU A 263 2.04 -8.24 -3.71
N ILE A 264 2.36 -8.88 -2.58
CA ILE A 264 2.06 -10.29 -2.34
C ILE A 264 1.44 -10.39 -0.95
N VAL A 265 0.18 -10.80 -0.89
CA VAL A 265 -0.58 -10.86 0.35
C VAL A 265 -1.16 -12.25 0.53
N PHE A 266 -0.73 -12.95 1.56
CA PHE A 266 -1.39 -14.16 2.03
C PHE A 266 -2.43 -13.77 3.09
N SER A 267 -3.59 -14.45 3.12
CA SER A 267 -4.62 -14.19 4.14
C SER A 267 -4.56 -15.15 5.32
N THR A 268 -3.79 -16.24 5.20
CA THR A 268 -3.71 -17.31 6.19
C THR A 268 -2.26 -17.76 6.38
N PRO A 269 -1.79 -18.02 7.60
CA PRO A 269 -0.50 -18.66 7.77
C PRO A 269 -0.59 -20.09 7.25
N VAL A 270 0.24 -20.44 6.26
CA VAL A 270 0.37 -21.83 5.79
C VAL A 270 1.67 -22.40 6.33
N PHE A 271 1.54 -23.30 7.31
CA PHE A 271 2.65 -24.08 7.85
C PHE A 271 2.89 -25.31 6.97
N ASP A 272 3.22 -25.12 5.70
CA ASP A 272 3.60 -26.23 4.85
C ASP A 272 5.10 -26.51 4.99
N ARG A 273 5.44 -27.53 5.79
CA ARG A 273 6.82 -28.02 5.95
C ARG A 273 7.43 -28.46 4.62
N ASP A 274 6.63 -28.82 3.63
CA ASP A 274 7.14 -29.19 2.32
C ASP A 274 7.58 -27.98 1.51
N VAL A 275 6.98 -26.80 1.72
CA VAL A 275 7.48 -25.54 1.15
C VAL A 275 8.87 -25.24 1.70
N GLU A 276 9.05 -25.33 3.01
CA GLU A 276 10.35 -25.14 3.67
C GLU A 276 11.41 -26.11 3.11
N ARG A 277 11.09 -27.40 3.04
CA ARG A 277 12.01 -28.42 2.48
C ARG A 277 12.38 -28.14 1.02
N GLN A 278 11.42 -27.76 0.18
CA GLN A 278 11.69 -27.49 -1.23
C GLN A 278 12.52 -26.23 -1.45
N LEU A 279 12.38 -25.23 -0.57
CA LEU A 279 13.19 -24.03 -0.58
C LEU A 279 14.66 -24.29 -0.27
N ILE A 280 14.91 -25.22 0.65
CA ILE A 280 16.28 -25.60 1.05
C ILE A 280 16.98 -26.40 -0.05
N HIS A 281 16.25 -27.24 -0.79
CA HIS A 281 16.87 -28.25 -1.67
C HIS A 281 16.93 -27.91 -3.16
N THR A 282 16.38 -26.79 -3.61
CA THR A 282 16.49 -26.42 -5.03
C THR A 282 17.72 -25.53 -5.24
N PRO A 283 18.85 -26.05 -5.78
CA PRO A 283 19.99 -25.22 -6.14
C PRO A 283 19.53 -24.27 -7.25
N VAL A 284 19.63 -22.97 -7.00
CA VAL A 284 19.21 -21.98 -7.99
C VAL A 284 20.34 -21.04 -8.29
N THR A 285 20.56 -20.89 -9.59
CA THR A 285 21.76 -20.33 -10.17
C THR A 285 21.56 -18.90 -10.69
N THR A 286 20.32 -18.42 -10.80
CA THR A 286 20.04 -17.15 -11.49
C THR A 286 19.32 -16.15 -10.59
N HIS A 287 19.98 -15.02 -10.33
CA HIS A 287 19.35 -13.85 -9.72
C HIS A 287 18.51 -13.10 -10.75
N ILE A 288 17.35 -12.61 -10.32
CA ILE A 288 16.43 -11.80 -11.13
C ILE A 288 16.68 -10.34 -10.78
N ILE A 289 17.05 -9.55 -11.78
CA ILE A 289 17.23 -8.11 -11.62
C ILE A 289 15.92 -7.42 -12.00
N LEU A 290 15.34 -6.68 -11.07
CA LEU A 290 14.15 -5.87 -11.30
C LEU A 290 14.55 -4.39 -11.21
N PRO A 291 15.05 -3.80 -12.32
CA PRO A 291 15.74 -2.51 -12.28
C PRO A 291 14.82 -1.35 -11.94
N ASN A 292 13.52 -1.48 -12.20
CA ASN A 292 12.52 -0.43 -11.97
C ASN A 292 11.71 -0.65 -10.69
N LEU A 293 11.93 -1.74 -9.95
CA LEU A 293 11.13 -2.05 -8.78
C LEU A 293 11.47 -1.06 -7.66
N ARG A 294 10.47 -0.23 -7.33
CA ARG A 294 10.56 0.82 -6.32
C ARG A 294 9.84 0.45 -5.03
N TRP A 295 8.87 -0.44 -5.10
CA TRP A 295 8.07 -0.78 -3.93
C TRP A 295 7.71 -2.27 -3.88
N ILE A 296 8.03 -2.87 -2.73
CA ILE A 296 7.58 -4.21 -2.34
C ILE A 296 6.68 -4.10 -1.12
N GLU A 297 5.52 -4.74 -1.18
CA GLU A 297 4.71 -5.04 -0.01
C GLU A 297 4.44 -6.54 0.06
N PHE A 298 4.75 -7.13 1.20
CA PHE A 298 4.61 -8.55 1.47
C PHE A 298 3.81 -8.76 2.74
N GLN A 299 2.83 -9.65 2.72
CA GLN A 299 2.15 -10.16 3.91
C GLN A 299 2.18 -11.69 3.88
N GLY A 300 2.78 -12.34 4.87
CA GLY A 300 2.96 -13.78 4.87
C GLY A 300 3.89 -14.33 5.94
N VAL A 301 4.43 -15.53 5.69
CA VAL A 301 5.43 -16.20 6.53
C VAL A 301 6.86 -15.80 6.13
N SER A 302 7.77 -15.73 7.10
CA SER A 302 9.17 -15.31 6.87
C SER A 302 9.93 -16.19 5.85
N ASP A 303 9.77 -17.52 5.90
CA ASP A 303 10.45 -18.44 4.99
C ASP A 303 10.15 -18.18 3.51
N TYR A 304 8.90 -17.82 3.21
CA TYR A 304 8.48 -17.48 1.84
C TYR A 304 9.19 -16.20 1.39
N MET A 305 9.19 -15.17 2.23
CA MET A 305 9.85 -13.91 1.94
C MET A 305 11.34 -14.10 1.71
N GLU A 306 12.01 -14.83 2.60
CA GLU A 306 13.43 -15.20 2.52
C GLU A 306 13.78 -15.84 1.18
N ALA A 307 12.96 -16.79 0.73
CA ALA A 307 13.15 -17.44 -0.56
C ALA A 307 13.05 -16.50 -1.76
N VAL A 308 12.16 -15.51 -1.69
CA VAL A 308 11.98 -14.52 -2.76
C VAL A 308 13.13 -13.52 -2.74
N VAL A 309 13.39 -12.87 -1.61
CA VAL A 309 14.41 -11.79 -1.49
C VAL A 309 15.83 -12.27 -1.76
N ARG A 310 16.14 -13.55 -1.46
CA ARG A 310 17.44 -14.16 -1.78
C ARG A 310 17.78 -14.11 -3.28
N ARG A 311 16.77 -14.02 -4.15
CA ARG A 311 16.94 -14.17 -5.59
C ARG A 311 16.58 -12.94 -6.40
N ILE A 312 16.04 -11.90 -5.79
CA ILE A 312 15.76 -10.64 -6.46
C ILE A 312 16.82 -9.60 -6.12
N VAL A 313 17.17 -8.79 -7.11
CA VAL A 313 18.05 -7.63 -6.96
C VAL A 313 17.28 -6.41 -7.45
N THR A 314 17.11 -5.43 -6.56
CA THR A 314 16.20 -4.29 -6.75
C THR A 314 16.92 -2.98 -6.46
N PRO A 315 17.78 -2.50 -7.38
CA PRO A 315 18.68 -1.37 -7.10
C PRO A 315 17.96 -0.04 -6.84
N ARG A 316 16.68 0.06 -7.22
CA ARG A 316 15.85 1.27 -7.06
C ARG A 316 14.77 1.12 -5.99
N LEU A 317 14.82 0.09 -5.15
CA LEU A 317 13.78 -0.14 -4.15
C LEU A 317 13.75 1.01 -3.14
N GLU A 318 12.71 1.84 -3.20
CA GLU A 318 12.48 3.01 -2.36
C GLU A 318 11.68 2.65 -1.09
N ARG A 319 10.78 1.66 -1.18
CA ARG A 319 9.88 1.27 -0.09
C ARG A 319 9.76 -0.25 0.06
N LEU A 320 9.90 -0.71 1.30
CA LEU A 320 9.72 -2.11 1.68
C LEU A 320 8.72 -2.20 2.84
N ARG A 321 7.57 -2.83 2.60
CA ARG A 321 6.57 -3.12 3.64
C ARG A 321 6.43 -4.63 3.82
N ILE A 322 6.51 -5.09 5.05
CA ILE A 322 6.46 -6.51 5.38
C ILE A 322 5.48 -6.68 6.53
N GLN A 323 4.56 -7.62 6.42
CA GLN A 323 3.61 -7.97 7.47
C GLN A 323 3.74 -9.46 7.74
N PHE A 324 4.37 -9.83 8.84
CA PHE A 324 4.52 -11.22 9.22
C PHE A 324 3.33 -11.71 10.01
N PHE A 325 2.85 -12.90 9.67
CA PHE A 325 1.94 -13.65 10.55
C PHE A 325 2.62 -14.00 11.88
N GLU A 326 1.80 -14.40 12.86
CA GLU A 326 2.30 -14.95 14.11
C GLU A 326 3.10 -16.23 13.85
N GLN A 327 4.41 -16.20 14.18
CA GLN A 327 5.33 -17.32 14.04
C GLN A 327 6.12 -17.52 15.33
N GLN A 328 6.44 -18.76 15.67
CA GLN A 328 7.24 -19.07 16.86
C GLN A 328 8.71 -18.66 16.69
N THR A 329 9.20 -18.75 15.46
CA THR A 329 10.60 -18.47 15.12
C THR A 329 10.72 -17.57 13.89
N PHE A 330 11.58 -16.56 13.97
CA PHE A 330 11.96 -15.72 12.85
C PHE A 330 13.42 -15.94 12.48
N SER A 331 13.68 -16.32 11.24
CA SER A 331 15.02 -16.38 10.65
C SER A 331 15.00 -15.59 9.36
N VAL A 332 15.68 -14.44 9.35
CA VAL A 332 15.62 -13.51 8.20
C VAL A 332 16.99 -13.06 7.64
N PRO A 333 17.95 -13.98 7.41
CA PRO A 333 19.30 -13.60 6.97
C PRO A 333 19.35 -13.04 5.54
N CYS A 334 18.53 -13.53 4.60
CA CYS A 334 18.53 -13.02 3.22
C CYS A 334 17.84 -11.67 3.15
N LEU A 335 16.81 -11.42 3.97
CA LEU A 335 16.21 -10.10 4.10
C LEU A 335 17.23 -9.06 4.58
N LEU A 336 18.08 -9.39 5.56
CA LEU A 336 19.17 -8.50 5.97
C LEU A 336 20.10 -8.16 4.80
N GLN A 337 20.55 -9.18 4.05
CA GLN A 337 21.43 -8.99 2.89
C GLN A 337 20.77 -8.12 1.82
N PHE A 338 19.49 -8.38 1.54
CA PHE A 338 18.68 -7.61 0.60
C PHE A 338 18.55 -6.13 1.02
N MET A 339 18.28 -5.87 2.30
CA MET A 339 18.19 -4.52 2.86
C MET A 339 19.54 -3.79 2.88
N ASN A 340 20.65 -4.52 3.03
CA ASN A 340 22.00 -3.95 2.98
C ASN A 340 22.44 -3.61 1.56
N ALA A 341 22.00 -4.39 0.57
CA ALA A 341 22.26 -4.14 -0.85
C ALA A 341 21.47 -2.95 -1.41
N THR A 342 20.41 -2.51 -0.72
CA THR A 342 19.52 -1.45 -1.18
C THR A 342 19.84 -0.13 -0.48
N GLU A 343 20.48 0.79 -1.21
CA GLU A 343 20.91 2.10 -0.67
C GLU A 343 19.75 2.98 -0.18
N ASN A 344 18.61 2.94 -0.86
CA ASN A 344 17.45 3.77 -0.52
C ASN A 344 16.72 3.34 0.78
N LEU A 345 17.01 2.15 1.32
CA LEU A 345 16.47 1.68 2.60
C LEU A 345 17.34 2.10 3.79
N ARG A 346 17.90 3.31 3.76
CA ARG A 346 18.64 3.90 4.90
C ARG A 346 17.68 4.66 5.80
N PHE A 347 17.85 4.47 7.10
CA PHE A 347 17.09 5.15 8.15
C PHE A 347 18.00 5.34 9.37
N ASN A 348 17.78 6.44 10.10
CA ASN A 348 18.50 6.75 11.35
C ASN A 348 17.57 6.74 12.56
N SER A 349 16.26 6.64 12.33
CA SER A 349 15.25 6.57 13.38
C SER A 349 14.39 5.33 13.20
N ALA A 350 14.00 4.71 14.30
CA ALA A 350 13.03 3.61 14.32
C ALA A 350 11.91 3.91 15.31
N LYS A 351 10.67 3.66 14.92
CA LYS A 351 9.49 3.75 15.78
C LYS A 351 8.85 2.38 15.89
N PHE A 352 8.56 1.96 17.12
CA PHE A 352 7.82 0.75 17.44
C PHE A 352 6.48 1.19 18.01
N GLU A 353 5.40 0.74 17.40
CA GLU A 353 4.03 1.02 17.81
C GLU A 353 3.35 -0.30 18.13
N PHE A 354 3.28 -0.59 19.43
CA PHE A 354 2.64 -1.78 19.96
C PHE A 354 1.15 -1.51 20.11
N SER A 355 0.32 -2.31 19.43
CA SER A 355 -1.14 -2.29 19.55
C SER A 355 -1.64 -3.61 20.14
N ARG A 356 -2.96 -3.77 20.24
CA ARG A 356 -3.56 -4.99 20.79
C ARG A 356 -3.24 -6.25 19.98
N ASP A 357 -3.23 -6.13 18.66
CA ASP A 357 -3.19 -7.29 17.76
C ASP A 357 -1.90 -7.38 16.92
N GLU A 358 -1.07 -6.35 16.96
CA GLU A 358 0.15 -6.27 16.17
C GLU A 358 1.18 -5.32 16.79
N VAL A 359 2.40 -5.41 16.29
CA VAL A 359 3.41 -4.37 16.50
C VAL A 359 3.91 -3.89 15.15
N ASP A 360 3.81 -2.58 14.93
CA ASP A 360 4.32 -1.90 13.76
C ASP A 360 5.70 -1.32 14.04
N VAL A 361 6.64 -1.56 13.13
CA VAL A 361 7.97 -0.98 13.17
C VAL A 361 8.20 -0.16 11.91
N GLY A 362 8.36 1.14 12.07
CA GLY A 362 8.73 2.08 11.00
C GLY A 362 10.20 2.48 11.09
N GLY A 363 10.92 2.41 9.97
CA GLY A 363 12.24 3.03 9.82
C GLY A 363 12.13 4.34 9.06
N TYR A 364 12.69 5.43 9.60
CA TYR A 364 12.57 6.78 9.08
C TYR A 364 13.93 7.38 8.73
N LEU A 365 13.98 8.14 7.63
CA LEU A 365 15.16 8.91 7.26
C LEU A 365 15.42 10.07 8.22
N HIS A 366 14.33 10.70 8.69
CA HIS A 366 14.30 11.78 9.67
C HIS A 366 13.06 11.62 10.54
N GLU A 367 13.11 12.10 11.79
CA GLU A 367 12.01 11.96 12.76
C GLU A 367 10.67 12.55 12.28
N GLU A 368 10.73 13.59 11.43
CA GLU A 368 9.56 14.31 10.91
C GLU A 368 9.03 13.76 9.57
N ALA A 369 9.66 12.72 9.01
CA ALA A 369 9.25 12.19 7.71
C ALA A 369 7.93 11.41 7.82
N GLU A 370 6.93 11.77 6.99
CA GLU A 370 5.64 11.06 6.93
C GLU A 370 5.76 9.67 6.28
N VAL A 371 6.74 9.50 5.38
CA VAL A 371 6.91 8.27 4.60
C VAL A 371 8.06 7.44 5.12
N TYR A 372 7.76 6.21 5.53
CA TYR A 372 8.74 5.23 5.96
C TYR A 372 9.29 4.44 4.75
N PRO A 373 10.62 4.45 4.48
CA PRO A 373 11.23 3.53 3.53
C PRO A 373 11.08 2.07 3.95
N LEU A 374 11.00 1.79 5.25
CA LEU A 374 10.81 0.45 5.80
C LEU A 374 9.63 0.41 6.76
N SER A 375 8.72 -0.53 6.57
CA SER A 375 7.70 -0.89 7.56
C SER A 375 7.66 -2.40 7.74
N ILE A 376 7.71 -2.83 9.00
CA ILE A 376 7.60 -4.23 9.40
C ILE A 376 6.48 -4.32 10.43
N THR A 377 5.42 -5.06 10.12
CA THR A 377 4.34 -5.38 11.05
C THR A 377 4.48 -6.84 11.47
N VAL A 378 4.29 -7.14 12.75
CA VAL A 378 4.20 -8.51 13.25
C VAL A 378 2.87 -8.69 13.96
N TYR A 379 2.02 -9.57 13.43
CA TYR A 379 0.76 -9.92 14.06
C TYR A 379 0.99 -10.78 15.29
N SER A 380 0.56 -10.31 16.46
CA SER A 380 0.49 -11.09 17.70
C SER A 380 -0.37 -10.37 18.74
N ARG A 381 -1.19 -11.15 19.46
CA ARG A 381 -2.23 -10.64 20.37
C ARG A 381 -1.74 -10.23 21.76
N SER A 382 -0.45 -10.36 22.04
CA SER A 382 0.06 -10.07 23.38
C SER A 382 1.44 -9.44 23.34
N LEU A 383 1.66 -8.48 24.23
CA LEU A 383 2.90 -7.71 24.30
C LEU A 383 4.13 -8.62 24.47
N HIS A 384 4.05 -9.67 25.28
CA HIS A 384 5.18 -10.59 25.48
C HIS A 384 5.57 -11.34 24.20
N LEU A 385 4.60 -11.78 23.41
CA LEU A 385 4.84 -12.42 22.11
C LEU A 385 5.32 -11.42 21.08
N GLN A 386 4.78 -10.20 21.06
CA GLN A 386 5.25 -9.11 20.20
C GLN A 386 6.72 -8.80 20.47
N VAL A 387 7.10 -8.58 21.73
CA VAL A 387 8.49 -8.28 22.14
C VAL A 387 9.41 -9.46 21.86
N SER A 388 9.00 -10.71 22.16
CA SER A 388 9.78 -11.89 21.85
C SER A 388 10.03 -12.04 20.35
N SER A 389 9.00 -11.87 19.53
CA SER A 389 9.05 -11.93 18.07
C SER A 389 9.99 -10.88 17.48
N LEU A 390 9.83 -9.63 17.92
CA LEU A 390 10.73 -8.54 17.53
C LEU A 390 12.16 -8.83 17.99
N ALA A 391 12.36 -9.33 19.21
CA ALA A 391 13.70 -9.66 19.69
C ALA A 391 14.37 -10.74 18.84
N GLN A 392 13.63 -11.70 18.26
CA GLN A 392 14.20 -12.68 17.32
C GLN A 392 14.51 -12.05 15.96
N LEU A 393 13.54 -11.32 15.42
CA LEU A 393 13.62 -10.69 14.11
C LEU A 393 14.77 -9.68 14.07
N PHE A 394 14.83 -8.77 15.04
CA PHE A 394 15.84 -7.70 15.10
C PHE A 394 17.21 -8.19 15.53
N ASN A 395 17.32 -9.31 16.24
CA ASN A 395 18.61 -9.96 16.44
C ASN A 395 19.24 -10.37 15.09
N SER A 396 18.41 -10.89 14.17
CA SER A 396 18.84 -11.21 12.79
C SER A 396 19.09 -9.96 11.96
N LEU A 397 18.33 -8.88 12.18
CA LEU A 397 18.50 -7.59 11.47
C LEU A 397 19.47 -6.62 12.17
N SER A 398 20.18 -7.07 13.20
CA SER A 398 20.95 -6.22 14.12
C SER A 398 21.99 -5.38 13.42
N GLN A 399 22.66 -5.91 12.39
CA GLN A 399 23.62 -5.14 11.60
C GLN A 399 22.98 -3.88 10.99
N LYS A 400 21.76 -3.98 10.45
CA LYS A 400 21.06 -2.86 9.82
C LYS A 400 20.54 -1.87 10.85
N PHE A 401 19.98 -2.36 11.97
CA PHE A 401 19.41 -1.51 13.02
C PHE A 401 20.45 -0.94 14.00
N SER A 402 21.68 -1.45 13.97
CA SER A 402 22.79 -0.90 14.75
C SER A 402 23.14 0.55 14.38
N THR A 403 22.69 1.06 13.23
CA THR A 403 22.92 2.46 12.81
C THR A 403 21.83 3.42 13.24
N VAL A 404 20.81 2.96 13.96
CA VAL A 404 19.71 3.80 14.44
C VAL A 404 20.20 4.66 15.59
N ASP A 405 20.04 5.97 15.45
CA ASP A 405 20.37 6.99 16.45
C ASP A 405 19.18 7.26 17.39
N HIS A 406 17.95 7.20 16.87
CA HIS A 406 16.73 7.50 17.61
C HIS A 406 15.76 6.32 17.62
N LEU A 407 15.36 5.87 18.81
CA LEU A 407 14.39 4.80 18.98
C LEU A 407 13.19 5.32 19.76
N THR A 408 12.01 5.18 19.18
CA THR A 408 10.73 5.52 19.85
C THR A 408 9.93 4.25 20.07
N LEU A 409 9.47 4.05 21.31
CA LEU A 409 8.62 2.93 21.72
C LEU A 409 7.26 3.49 22.18
N GLU A 410 6.20 3.18 21.45
CA GLU A 410 4.83 3.59 21.72
C GLU A 410 3.94 2.38 21.96
N HIS A 411 3.00 2.50 22.90
CA HIS A 411 2.00 1.47 23.14
C HIS A 411 0.64 2.15 23.21
N GLU A 412 -0.29 1.67 22.38
CA GLU A 412 -1.68 2.08 22.47
C GLU A 412 -2.21 1.62 23.83
N LYS A 413 -2.78 2.54 24.62
CA LYS A 413 -3.28 2.24 25.97
C LYS A 413 -4.43 1.23 25.87
N SER A 414 -4.12 -0.06 25.91
CA SER A 414 -5.11 -1.12 26.07
C SER A 414 -5.41 -1.30 27.56
N SER A 415 -6.69 -1.45 27.90
CA SER A 415 -7.14 -1.72 29.27
C SER A 415 -6.89 -3.17 29.72
N GLU A 416 -6.17 -3.96 28.92
CA GLU A 416 -6.01 -5.40 29.14
C GLU A 416 -4.82 -5.70 30.08
N GLU A 417 -4.99 -6.80 30.83
CA GLU A 417 -4.10 -7.27 31.88
C GLU A 417 -2.65 -7.32 31.38
N HIS A 418 -1.77 -6.61 32.10
CA HIS A 418 -0.36 -6.49 31.75
C HIS A 418 0.32 -7.84 31.96
N ASN A 419 0.35 -8.63 30.89
CA ASN A 419 1.16 -9.84 30.84
C ASN A 419 2.62 -9.42 30.99
N GLN A 420 3.21 -9.79 32.13
CA GLN A 420 4.60 -9.50 32.44
C GLN A 420 5.49 -9.98 31.30
N VAL A 421 6.16 -9.05 30.63
CA VAL A 421 7.07 -9.40 29.54
C VAL A 421 8.37 -9.93 30.12
N ASP A 422 8.89 -11.00 29.54
CA ASP A 422 10.20 -11.52 29.89
C ASP A 422 11.30 -10.45 29.69
N ARG A 423 12.04 -10.15 30.77
CA ARG A 423 13.13 -9.16 30.75
C ARG A 423 14.19 -9.52 29.73
N ALA A 424 14.50 -10.81 29.57
CA ALA A 424 15.53 -11.26 28.64
C ALA A 424 15.15 -10.94 27.19
N SER A 425 13.86 -11.03 26.85
CA SER A 425 13.32 -10.65 25.52
C SER A 425 13.48 -9.16 25.23
N TRP A 426 13.12 -8.27 26.18
CA TRP A 426 13.37 -6.83 26.04
C TRP A 426 14.85 -6.51 25.87
N ARG A 427 15.71 -7.08 26.72
CA ARG A 427 17.15 -6.88 26.64
C ARG A 427 17.70 -7.35 25.29
N ARG A 428 17.26 -8.51 24.80
CA ARG A 428 17.66 -9.02 23.48
C ARG A 428 17.23 -8.08 22.35
N LEU A 429 16.01 -7.54 22.42
CA LEU A 429 15.55 -6.54 21.44
C LEU A 429 16.46 -5.31 21.45
N LEU A 430 16.68 -4.70 22.62
CA LEU A 430 17.46 -3.46 22.76
C LEU A 430 18.94 -3.63 22.37
N ARG A 431 19.53 -4.82 22.53
CA ARG A 431 20.90 -5.10 22.05
C ARG A 431 21.08 -4.89 20.55
N SER A 432 20.01 -4.99 19.77
CA SER A 432 20.04 -4.78 18.31
C SER A 432 20.25 -3.31 17.91
N PHE A 433 20.20 -2.40 18.88
CA PHE A 433 20.19 -0.94 18.70
C PHE A 433 21.38 -0.27 19.39
N SER A 434 22.60 -0.76 19.14
CA SER A 434 23.78 -0.37 19.91
C SER A 434 24.18 1.11 19.82
N LYS A 435 23.86 1.80 18.71
CA LYS A 435 24.16 3.23 18.52
C LYS A 435 23.01 4.18 18.85
N VAL A 436 21.94 3.69 19.47
CA VAL A 436 20.84 4.58 19.88
C VAL A 436 21.35 5.58 20.91
N LYS A 437 21.21 6.86 20.58
CA LYS A 437 21.56 8.01 21.42
C LYS A 437 20.34 8.53 22.18
N THR A 438 19.17 8.52 21.54
CA THR A 438 17.91 8.97 22.12
C THR A 438 16.91 7.82 22.14
N LEU A 439 16.43 7.47 23.33
CA LEU A 439 15.33 6.53 23.52
C LEU A 439 14.10 7.28 24.03
N ARG A 440 13.00 7.19 23.30
CA ARG A 440 11.70 7.75 23.70
C ARG A 440 10.73 6.63 24.05
N VAL A 441 10.07 6.75 25.19
CA VAL A 441 9.18 5.71 25.73
C VAL A 441 7.84 6.32 26.09
N ASN A 442 6.77 5.82 25.49
CA ASN A 442 5.41 6.21 25.86
C ASN A 442 5.02 5.61 27.22
N ASP A 443 4.14 6.31 27.95
CA ASP A 443 3.60 5.97 29.27
C ASP A 443 3.26 4.49 29.41
N GLY A 444 2.62 3.91 28.40
CA GLY A 444 2.18 2.51 28.40
C GLY A 444 3.30 1.46 28.48
N LEU A 445 4.57 1.84 28.25
CA LEU A 445 5.72 0.93 28.30
C LEU A 445 6.72 1.26 29.41
N VAL A 446 6.52 2.36 30.16
CA VAL A 446 7.50 2.84 31.14
C VAL A 446 7.76 1.80 32.23
N GLU A 447 6.72 1.20 32.79
CA GLU A 447 6.87 0.21 33.87
C GLU A 447 7.58 -1.06 33.38
N GLU A 448 7.14 -1.64 32.26
CA GLU A 448 7.71 -2.87 31.71
C GLU A 448 9.16 -2.70 31.26
N LEU A 449 9.46 -1.59 30.57
CA LEU A 449 10.81 -1.30 30.10
C LEU A 449 11.75 -0.98 31.26
N SER A 450 11.31 -0.17 32.23
CA SER A 450 12.12 0.16 33.40
C SER A 450 12.48 -1.08 34.21
N ARG A 451 11.54 -2.00 34.41
CA ARG A 451 11.77 -3.28 35.07
C ARG A 451 12.80 -4.14 34.32
N SER A 452 12.79 -4.10 32.99
CA SER A 452 13.73 -4.85 32.13
C SER A 452 15.14 -4.23 32.10
N LEU A 453 15.26 -2.93 32.38
CA LEU A 453 16.53 -2.21 32.45
C LEU A 453 17.16 -2.21 33.86
N ARG A 454 16.49 -2.78 34.87
CA ARG A 454 17.09 -2.94 36.20
C ARG A 454 18.29 -3.90 36.12
N PRO A 455 19.36 -3.66 36.89
CA PRO A 455 20.48 -4.58 36.99
C PRO A 455 20.00 -5.86 37.66
N ASP A 456 20.28 -7.01 37.04
CA ASP A 456 20.18 -8.30 37.71
C ASP A 456 21.57 -8.71 38.20
N ASP A 457 21.63 -9.55 39.23
CA ASP A 457 22.87 -10.03 39.83
C ASP A 457 23.74 -10.73 38.78
N GLY A 458 24.76 -10.02 38.26
CA GLY A 458 25.77 -10.56 37.35
C GLY A 458 25.64 -10.17 35.86
N GLU A 459 24.57 -9.50 35.43
CA GLU A 459 24.47 -9.01 34.04
C GLU A 459 25.05 -7.61 33.84
N ASN A 460 25.87 -7.44 32.80
CA ASN A 460 26.48 -6.15 32.46
C ASN A 460 25.49 -5.26 31.68
N LEU A 461 24.77 -4.40 32.39
CA LEU A 461 23.88 -3.41 31.77
C LEU A 461 24.58 -2.45 30.79
N LEU A 462 25.91 -2.31 30.86
CA LEU A 462 26.66 -1.38 29.99
C LEU A 462 26.72 -1.85 28.54
N GLU A 463 26.36 -3.11 28.28
CA GLU A 463 26.19 -3.64 26.94
C GLU A 463 24.83 -3.28 26.32
N LEU A 464 23.86 -2.87 27.13
CA LEU A 464 22.54 -2.43 26.67
C LEU A 464 22.58 -0.94 26.32
N LEU A 465 22.37 -0.64 25.04
CA LEU A 465 22.35 0.72 24.49
C LEU A 465 23.60 1.52 24.93
N PRO A 466 24.81 1.07 24.55
CA PRO A 466 26.05 1.65 25.06
C PRO A 466 26.18 3.14 24.75
N GLU A 467 25.65 3.61 23.61
CA GLU A 467 25.70 5.01 23.17
C GLU A 467 24.52 5.87 23.67
N LEU A 468 23.64 5.35 24.52
CA LEU A 468 22.48 6.09 25.00
C LEU A 468 22.90 7.32 25.83
N GLN A 469 22.43 8.49 25.40
CA GLN A 469 22.72 9.80 25.99
C GLN A 469 21.46 10.47 26.55
N GLU A 470 20.31 10.23 25.92
CA GLU A 470 19.03 10.82 26.29
C GLU A 470 17.95 9.75 26.40
N LEU A 471 17.23 9.78 27.52
CA LEU A 471 16.03 8.99 27.75
C LEU A 471 14.87 9.95 27.98
N THR A 472 13.87 9.89 27.10
CA THR A 472 12.64 10.67 27.20
C THR A 472 11.48 9.72 27.49
N TYR A 473 10.59 10.08 28.41
CA TYR A 473 9.36 9.33 28.59
C TYR A 473 8.18 10.25 28.92
N SER A 474 7.02 9.88 28.41
CA SER A 474 5.76 10.57 28.72
C SER A 474 5.11 9.82 29.86
N GLY A 475 5.03 10.38 31.06
CA GLY A 475 4.41 9.69 32.20
C GLY A 475 3.66 10.64 33.14
N SER A 476 2.59 10.14 33.74
CA SER A 476 1.94 10.81 34.89
C SER A 476 2.86 10.77 36.12
N GLY A 477 2.74 11.75 37.02
CA GLY A 477 3.80 12.23 37.93
C GLY A 477 4.60 11.21 38.77
N ASP A 478 4.11 10.00 38.98
CA ASP A 478 4.77 8.96 39.79
C ASP A 478 5.76 8.10 38.99
N ALA A 479 5.78 8.20 37.66
CA ALA A 479 6.76 7.52 36.80
C ALA A 479 8.18 8.16 36.89
N GLY A 480 8.35 9.16 37.77
CA GLY A 480 9.60 9.88 38.01
C GLY A 480 10.82 8.99 38.26
N ASP A 481 10.57 7.89 38.99
CA ASP A 481 11.63 7.07 39.57
C ASP A 481 11.89 5.78 38.80
N ALA A 482 11.09 5.50 37.76
CA ALA A 482 11.09 4.22 37.05
C ALA A 482 12.50 3.85 36.54
N PHE A 483 13.22 4.83 35.99
CA PHE A 483 14.54 4.61 35.39
C PHE A 483 15.72 5.00 36.28
N ILE A 484 15.52 5.40 37.55
CA ILE A 484 16.60 5.87 38.43
C ILE A 484 17.72 4.83 38.54
N SER A 485 17.38 3.57 38.81
CA SER A 485 18.40 2.51 38.95
C SER A 485 19.25 2.32 37.69
N PHE A 486 18.66 2.49 36.50
CA PHE A 486 19.39 2.40 35.24
C PHE A 486 20.28 3.64 35.00
N ILE A 487 19.76 4.83 35.31
CA ILE A 487 20.50 6.10 35.22
C ILE A 487 21.70 6.08 36.17
N ASP A 488 21.50 5.70 37.44
CA ASP A 488 22.56 5.60 38.44
C ASP A 488 23.63 4.59 38.04
N ALA A 489 23.23 3.42 37.54
CA ALA A 489 24.16 2.40 37.06
C ALA A 489 25.04 2.93 35.92
N ARG A 490 24.47 3.67 34.96
CA ARG A 490 25.23 4.29 33.87
C ARG A 490 26.12 5.45 34.34
N GLN A 491 25.63 6.27 35.26
CA GLN A 491 26.38 7.36 35.88
C GLN A 491 27.63 6.83 36.61
N ASN A 492 27.45 5.78 37.41
CA ASN A 492 28.54 5.11 38.14
C ASN A 492 29.58 4.48 37.20
N ALA A 493 29.16 4.10 35.98
CA ALA A 493 30.05 3.60 34.93
C ALA A 493 30.68 4.71 34.05
N GLY A 494 30.51 5.99 34.41
CA GLY A 494 31.06 7.12 33.67
C GLY A 494 30.36 7.42 32.34
N ARG A 495 29.11 6.98 32.16
CA ARG A 495 28.30 7.21 30.96
C ARG A 495 27.00 7.95 31.34
N PRO A 496 27.06 9.25 31.65
CA PRO A 496 25.88 10.00 32.11
C PRO A 496 24.72 9.90 31.11
N LEU A 497 23.51 9.74 31.64
CA LEU A 497 22.26 9.65 30.87
C LEU A 497 21.34 10.82 31.27
N ALA A 498 20.97 11.67 30.30
CA ALA A 498 20.03 12.75 30.52
C ALA A 498 18.59 12.23 30.49
N LEU A 499 17.83 12.52 31.55
CA LEU A 499 16.41 12.22 31.63
C LEU A 499 15.60 13.46 31.24
N VAL A 500 14.87 13.41 30.13
CA VAL A 500 14.07 14.54 29.62
C VAL A 500 12.59 14.25 29.79
N ARG A 501 11.85 15.19 30.39
CA ARG A 501 10.39 15.11 30.54
C ARG A 501 9.70 16.02 29.50
N PRO A 502 9.06 15.46 28.47
CA PRO A 502 8.35 16.25 27.47
C PRO A 502 7.08 16.84 28.11
N GLY A 503 6.97 18.17 28.13
CA GLY A 503 5.77 18.87 28.62
C GLY A 503 6.00 19.87 29.75
N LEU A 504 7.15 19.82 30.44
CA LEU A 504 7.62 20.94 31.25
C LEU A 504 8.29 21.96 30.32
N ARG A 505 7.49 22.60 29.43
CA ARG A 505 7.92 23.89 28.87
C ARG A 505 8.18 24.77 30.09
N SER A 506 9.44 25.16 30.30
CA SER A 506 9.78 26.16 31.30
C SER A 506 8.88 27.36 31.03
N VAL A 507 7.89 27.58 31.88
CA VAL A 507 7.13 28.83 31.89
C VAL A 507 8.16 29.86 32.30
N THR A 508 8.81 30.50 31.32
CA THR A 508 9.58 31.71 31.56
C THR A 508 8.61 32.70 32.19
N PRO A 509 8.87 33.19 33.41
CA PRO A 509 7.99 34.15 34.04
C PRO A 509 7.86 35.37 33.12
N PRO A 510 6.65 35.95 32.98
CA PRO A 510 6.47 37.17 32.21
C PRO A 510 7.36 38.26 32.82
N SER A 511 8.19 38.85 31.97
CA SER A 511 9.08 39.99 32.26
C SER A 511 8.29 41.25 32.56
#